data_AF-A0A1F6B4G7-F1
#
_entry.id   AF-A0A1F6B4G7-F1
#
_cell.length_a   1.000
_cell.length_b   1.000
_cell.length_c   1.000
_cell.angle_alpha   90.00
_cell.angle_beta   90.00
_cell.angle_gamma   90.00
#
_symmetry.space_group_name_H-M   'P 1'
#
loop_
_entity.id
_entity.type
_entity.pdbx_description
1 polymer ?
#
loop_
_entity_poly.entity_id
_entity_poly.type
_entity_poly.pdbx_seq_one_letter_code
_entity_poly.pdbx_strand_id
1 'polypeptide(L)'
;MIFNNLANDVFVQLAQINIVFSDIFEFQLLDGSRIRGCFALRKDTRQILSLVFDYSMKAELVVTTIQRIDVVDPESIWHTDQGKQYGAGITLSALLERGFIASMSRAGTPTDNPYAERFVGVFKLAVVHRRKYSRLGDFLDAAKQWINFYNDRRPHESLGQVSPNEYARKHNIATVPIISCLTVY
;
A
#
# COMPACT_ATOMS: atom_id res chain seq x y z
N MET A 1 20.89 6.16 0.86
CA MET A 1 20.65 6.61 2.25
C MET A 1 20.20 5.37 3.03
N ILE A 2 20.74 5.13 4.23
CA ILE A 2 20.32 4.00 5.08
C ILE A 2 19.25 4.55 6.03
N PHE A 3 18.06 3.96 6.03
CA PHE A 3 16.96 4.31 6.93
C PHE A 3 16.86 3.31 8.07
N ASN A 4 16.41 3.78 9.23
CA ASN A 4 16.16 2.90 10.37
C ASN A 4 14.91 2.04 10.13
N ASN A 5 14.95 0.79 10.59
CA ASN A 5 13.77 -0.08 10.63
C ASN A 5 12.94 0.23 11.89
N LEU A 6 12.12 1.27 11.79
CA LEU A 6 11.24 1.74 12.85
C LEU A 6 10.01 0.84 13.04
N ALA A 7 9.62 0.02 12.04
CA ALA A 7 8.46 -0.86 12.17
C ALA A 7 8.63 -1.95 13.25
N ASN A 8 9.87 -2.31 13.54
CA ASN A 8 10.25 -3.28 14.57
C ASN A 8 10.74 -2.61 15.88
N ASP A 9 10.69 -1.28 15.97
CA ASP A 9 11.16 -0.54 17.15
C ASP A 9 10.16 -0.64 18.31
N VAL A 10 10.67 -0.88 19.52
CA VAL A 10 9.85 -1.07 20.73
C VAL A 10 9.15 0.22 21.14
N PHE A 11 9.79 1.38 21.02
CA PHE A 11 9.18 2.67 21.35
C PHE A 11 8.05 3.01 20.39
N VAL A 12 8.21 2.73 19.10
CA VAL A 12 7.14 2.88 18.10
C VAL A 12 5.92 2.05 18.47
N GLN A 13 6.13 0.80 18.89
CA GLN A 13 5.05 -0.09 19.31
C GLN A 13 4.37 0.39 20.61
N LEU A 14 5.16 0.88 21.58
CA LEU A 14 4.65 1.39 22.86
C LEU A 14 3.90 2.72 22.71
N ALA A 15 4.37 3.60 21.84
CA ALA A 15 3.76 4.90 21.53
C ALA A 15 2.54 4.78 20.59
N GLN A 16 2.23 3.58 20.11
CA GLN A 16 1.11 3.30 19.21
C GLN A 16 1.14 4.15 17.93
N ILE A 17 2.34 4.46 17.43
CA ILE A 17 2.50 5.22 16.19
C ILE A 17 1.98 4.38 15.02
N ASN A 18 1.17 5.02 14.16
CA ASN A 18 0.62 4.37 12.99
C ASN A 18 1.71 4.03 11.98
N ILE A 19 1.66 2.81 11.45
CA ILE A 19 2.59 2.34 10.42
C ILE A 19 1.80 2.07 9.14
N VAL A 20 2.26 2.68 8.05
CA VAL A 20 1.78 2.43 6.70
C VAL A 20 2.83 1.61 5.97
N PHE A 21 2.49 0.37 5.63
CA PHE A 21 3.34 -0.51 4.84
C PHE A 21 3.10 -0.30 3.35
N SER A 22 4.18 -0.31 2.57
CA SER A 22 4.12 -0.21 1.11
C SER A 22 5.11 -1.18 0.47
N ASP A 23 4.78 -1.62 -0.75
CA ASP A 23 5.67 -2.39 -1.61
C ASP A 23 5.30 -2.20 -3.09
N ILE A 24 6.27 -2.40 -4.00
CA ILE A 24 6.03 -2.45 -5.44
C ILE A 24 5.96 -3.91 -5.87
N PHE A 25 4.87 -4.32 -6.50
CA PHE A 25 4.72 -5.66 -7.06
C PHE A 25 4.52 -5.63 -8.57
N GLU A 26 4.97 -6.68 -9.26
CA GLU A 26 4.86 -6.82 -10.71
C GLU A 26 3.96 -7.99 -11.11
N PHE A 27 3.28 -7.87 -12.27
CA PHE A 27 2.62 -8.94 -13.00
C PHE A 27 2.59 -8.64 -14.51
N GLN A 28 2.15 -9.61 -15.32
CA GLN A 28 2.05 -9.49 -16.78
C GLN A 28 0.62 -9.61 -17.29
N LEU A 29 0.28 -8.80 -18.29
CA LEU A 29 -0.88 -8.97 -19.15
C LEU A 29 -0.62 -10.06 -20.20
N LEU A 30 -1.66 -10.47 -20.94
CA LEU A 30 -1.58 -11.51 -21.97
C LEU A 30 -0.64 -11.18 -23.13
N ASP A 31 -0.51 -9.90 -23.47
CA ASP A 31 0.40 -9.41 -24.51
C ASP A 31 1.87 -9.36 -24.05
N GLY A 32 2.16 -9.77 -22.81
CA GLY A 32 3.49 -9.73 -22.20
C GLY A 32 3.84 -8.39 -21.53
N SER A 33 2.98 -7.38 -21.64
CA SER A 33 3.15 -6.08 -20.98
C SER A 33 3.28 -6.27 -19.47
N ARG A 34 4.37 -5.74 -18.90
CA ARG A 34 4.62 -5.77 -17.46
C ARG A 34 3.98 -4.56 -16.79
N ILE A 35 3.17 -4.83 -15.78
CA ILE A 35 2.48 -3.81 -14.97
C ILE A 35 3.05 -3.88 -13.55
N ARG A 36 3.29 -2.70 -12.97
CA ARG A 36 3.73 -2.55 -11.59
C ARG A 36 2.62 -1.88 -10.79
N GLY A 37 2.36 -2.39 -9.60
CA GLY A 37 1.46 -1.79 -8.61
C GLY A 37 2.21 -1.34 -7.38
N CYS A 38 1.83 -0.21 -6.80
CA CYS A 38 2.29 0.31 -5.51
C CYS A 38 1.07 0.65 -4.65
N PHE A 39 1.17 0.44 -3.34
CA PHE A 39 0.04 0.60 -2.44
C PHE A 39 0.46 1.14 -1.07
N ALA A 40 -0.50 1.69 -0.34
CA ALA A 40 -0.33 2.15 1.03
C ALA A 40 -1.27 1.37 1.95
N LEU A 41 -0.76 0.47 2.80
CA LEU A 41 -1.55 -0.31 3.75
C LEU A 41 -1.35 0.21 5.17
N ARG A 42 -2.42 0.73 5.78
CA ARG A 42 -2.42 1.16 7.18
C ARG A 42 -2.52 -0.07 8.11
N LYS A 43 -1.55 -0.23 9.02
CA LYS A 43 -1.41 -1.43 9.85
C LYS A 43 -2.64 -1.68 10.72
N ASP A 44 -2.93 -0.81 11.68
CA ASP A 44 -4.01 -0.98 12.67
C ASP A 44 -5.38 -1.36 12.09
N THR A 45 -5.80 -0.72 10.99
CA THR A 45 -7.12 -0.92 10.37
C THR A 45 -7.11 -1.87 9.18
N ARG A 46 -5.93 -2.25 8.67
CA ARG A 46 -5.73 -2.98 7.40
C ARG A 46 -6.23 -2.23 6.16
N GLN A 47 -6.61 -0.97 6.27
CA GLN A 47 -7.10 -0.17 5.15
C GLN A 47 -6.01 -0.02 4.09
N ILE A 48 -6.39 -0.18 2.83
CA ILE A 48 -5.56 0.29 1.71
C ILE A 48 -5.93 1.74 1.47
N LEU A 49 -5.03 2.64 1.81
CA LEU A 49 -5.21 4.09 1.68
C LEU A 49 -5.06 4.56 0.23
N SER A 50 -4.25 3.85 -0.56
CA SER A 50 -3.97 4.18 -1.96
C SER A 50 -3.46 2.93 -2.69
N LEU A 51 -3.76 2.82 -3.98
CA LEU A 51 -3.28 1.78 -4.88
C LEU A 51 -3.11 2.38 -6.27
N VAL A 52 -1.91 2.30 -6.83
CA VAL A 52 -1.57 2.92 -8.12
C VAL A 52 -0.80 1.92 -8.98
N PHE A 53 -1.03 1.95 -10.28
CA PHE A 53 -0.40 1.11 -11.29
C PHE A 53 0.26 1.95 -12.39
N ASP A 54 1.36 1.42 -12.92
CA ASP A 54 2.09 1.98 -14.05
C ASP A 54 2.74 0.85 -14.86
N TYR A 55 3.06 1.12 -16.13
CA TYR A 55 3.97 0.29 -16.92
C TYR A 55 5.42 0.43 -16.47
N SER A 56 5.80 1.47 -15.73
CA SER A 56 7.20 1.74 -15.37
C SER A 56 7.45 1.66 -13.87
N MET A 57 8.59 1.07 -13.49
CA MET A 57 9.01 0.94 -12.09
C MET A 57 9.84 2.16 -11.67
N LYS A 58 9.20 3.33 -11.60
CA LYS A 58 9.86 4.60 -11.26
C LYS A 58 9.42 5.12 -9.88
N ALA A 59 10.12 6.12 -9.37
CA ALA A 59 9.80 6.73 -8.08
C ALA A 59 8.48 7.52 -8.13
N GLU A 60 8.08 8.00 -9.31
CA GLU A 60 6.81 8.67 -9.59
C GLU A 60 5.61 7.78 -9.22
N LEU A 61 5.69 6.47 -9.46
CA LEU A 61 4.66 5.52 -9.01
C LEU A 61 4.46 5.57 -7.49
N VAL A 62 5.55 5.66 -6.73
CA VAL A 62 5.52 5.77 -5.26
C VAL A 62 5.00 7.13 -4.84
N VAL A 63 5.50 8.21 -5.45
CA VAL A 63 5.06 9.59 -5.18
C VAL A 63 3.55 9.73 -5.41
N THR A 64 3.02 9.25 -6.54
CA THR A 64 1.58 9.29 -6.80
C THR A 64 0.80 8.45 -5.79
N THR A 65 1.34 7.32 -5.34
CA THR A 65 0.70 6.50 -4.30
C THR A 65 0.57 7.29 -3.00
N ILE A 66 1.62 7.98 -2.57
CA ILE A 66 1.66 8.83 -1.37
C ILE A 66 0.71 10.03 -1.49
N GLN A 67 0.72 10.72 -2.62
CA GLN A 67 -0.09 11.91 -2.87
C GLN A 67 -1.60 11.61 -2.93
N ARG A 68 -1.98 10.39 -3.34
CA ARG A 68 -3.39 9.96 -3.45
C ARG A 68 -4.02 9.44 -2.18
N ILE A 69 -3.28 9.39 -1.08
CA ILE A 69 -3.88 9.08 0.22
C ILE A 69 -4.83 10.24 0.54
N ASP A 70 -6.07 9.99 0.93
CA ASP A 70 -6.98 11.11 1.25
C ASP A 70 -6.72 11.68 2.65
N VAL A 71 -6.56 10.77 3.63
CA VAL A 71 -6.37 11.12 5.03
C VAL A 71 -5.05 10.53 5.51
N VAL A 72 -4.17 11.39 6.02
CA VAL A 72 -2.90 11.01 6.65
C VAL A 72 -2.98 11.37 8.12
N ASP A 73 -2.67 10.42 8.98
CA ASP A 73 -2.42 10.72 10.38
C ASP A 73 -0.99 11.28 10.50
N PRO A 74 -0.81 12.47 11.08
CA PRO A 74 0.52 13.04 11.27
C PRO A 74 1.47 12.07 11.99
N GLU A 75 2.75 12.15 11.65
CA GLU A 75 3.82 11.35 12.27
C GLU A 75 3.70 9.83 12.04
N SER A 76 2.83 9.40 11.12
CA SER A 76 2.77 8.02 10.67
C SER A 76 4.11 7.59 10.05
N ILE A 77 4.53 6.36 10.33
CA ILE A 77 5.71 5.76 9.74
C ILE A 77 5.34 5.17 8.38
N TRP A 78 6.05 5.55 7.33
CA TRP A 78 5.98 4.90 6.02
C TRP A 78 7.08 3.84 5.94
N HIS A 79 6.70 2.56 5.98
CA HIS A 79 7.62 1.43 6.00
C HIS A 79 7.65 0.66 4.68
N THR A 80 8.84 0.53 4.10
CA THR A 80 9.07 -0.16 2.81
C THR A 80 10.26 -1.10 2.87
N ASP A 81 10.50 -1.84 1.79
CA ASP A 81 11.81 -2.43 1.56
C ASP A 81 12.88 -1.37 1.19
N GLN A 82 14.10 -1.80 0.89
CA GLN A 82 15.21 -0.93 0.46
C GLN A 82 15.22 -0.64 -1.05
N GLY A 83 14.08 -0.73 -1.74
CA GLY A 83 13.97 -0.40 -3.15
C GLY A 83 14.45 1.02 -3.44
N LYS A 84 15.23 1.20 -4.52
CA LYS A 84 15.81 2.51 -4.89
C LYS A 84 14.76 3.61 -5.11
N GLN A 85 13.54 3.23 -5.50
CA GLN A 85 12.41 4.12 -5.70
C GLN A 85 11.95 4.76 -4.38
N TYR A 86 12.05 4.04 -3.27
CA TYR A 86 11.70 4.55 -1.93
C TYR A 86 12.77 5.49 -1.36
N GLY A 87 14.04 5.27 -1.72
CA GLY A 87 15.15 6.13 -1.32
C GLY A 87 15.38 7.35 -2.23
N ALA A 88 14.59 7.52 -3.29
CA ALA A 88 14.73 8.63 -4.22
C ALA A 88 14.33 9.97 -3.56
N GLY A 89 15.05 11.05 -3.90
CA GLY A 89 14.80 12.38 -3.32
C GLY A 89 13.34 12.84 -3.45
N ILE A 90 12.72 12.64 -4.62
CA ILE A 90 11.31 13.00 -4.85
C ILE A 90 10.34 12.23 -3.95
N THR A 91 10.66 10.97 -3.62
CA THR A 91 9.84 10.15 -2.73
C THR A 91 9.96 10.63 -1.29
N LEU A 92 11.18 10.94 -0.84
CA LEU A 92 11.42 11.46 0.51
C LEU A 92 10.77 12.83 0.71
N SER A 93 10.84 13.70 -0.30
CA SER A 93 10.12 14.99 -0.32
C SER A 93 8.60 14.78 -0.20
N ALA A 94 8.02 13.88 -1.01
CA ALA A 94 6.59 13.58 -0.94
C ALA A 94 6.15 13.01 0.42
N LEU A 95 6.97 12.16 1.06
CA LEU A 95 6.70 11.66 2.41
C LEU A 95 6.69 12.80 3.43
N LEU A 96 7.70 13.67 3.39
CA LEU A 96 7.83 14.80 4.31
C LEU A 96 6.66 15.79 4.15
N GLU A 97 6.31 16.15 2.91
CA GLU A 97 5.18 17.04 2.59
C GLU A 97 3.84 16.51 3.10
N ARG A 98 3.70 15.18 3.18
CA ARG A 98 2.49 14.51 3.65
C ARG A 98 2.52 14.17 5.15
N GLY A 99 3.62 14.48 5.83
CA GLY A 99 3.77 14.26 7.28
C GLY A 99 4.17 12.84 7.69
N PHE A 100 4.73 12.05 6.76
CA PHE A 100 5.24 10.71 7.05
C PHE A 100 6.71 10.71 7.49
N ILE A 101 7.05 9.75 8.35
CA ILE A 101 8.44 9.43 8.73
C ILE A 101 8.88 8.20 7.92
N ALA A 102 9.91 8.35 7.10
CA ALA A 102 10.42 7.25 6.29
C ALA A 102 11.10 6.17 7.15
N SER A 103 10.76 4.91 6.90
CA SER A 103 11.39 3.74 7.49
C SER A 103 11.59 2.65 6.43
N MET A 104 12.69 1.91 6.50
CA MET A 104 12.94 0.80 5.60
C MET A 104 13.34 -0.46 6.34
N SER A 105 12.99 -1.61 5.78
CA SER A 105 13.45 -2.91 6.23
C SER A 105 14.97 -3.01 6.16
N ARG A 106 15.54 -4.02 6.84
CA ARG A 106 16.93 -4.41 6.56
C ARG A 106 17.01 -5.03 5.16
N ALA A 107 18.16 -4.86 4.52
CA ALA A 107 18.44 -5.46 3.22
C ALA A 107 18.25 -6.98 3.30
N GLY A 108 17.54 -7.56 2.33
CA GLY A 108 17.35 -9.01 2.25
C GLY A 108 16.59 -9.63 3.42
N THR A 109 15.75 -8.86 4.14
CA THR A 109 14.97 -9.35 5.29
C THR A 109 13.46 -9.24 5.02
N PRO A 110 12.85 -10.22 4.31
CA PRO A 110 11.41 -10.27 4.01
C PRO A 110 10.51 -10.10 5.24
N THR A 111 10.93 -10.67 6.37
CA THR A 111 10.20 -10.64 7.65
C THR A 111 9.99 -9.24 8.24
N ASP A 112 10.69 -8.23 7.72
CA ASP A 112 10.56 -6.85 8.16
C ASP A 112 9.39 -6.12 7.43
N ASN A 113 8.85 -6.64 6.32
CA ASN A 113 7.67 -6.09 5.61
C ASN A 113 6.49 -7.10 5.45
N PRO A 114 6.07 -7.82 6.50
CA PRO A 114 5.16 -8.96 6.37
C PRO A 114 3.74 -8.57 5.96
N TYR A 115 3.31 -7.34 6.26
CA TYR A 115 1.97 -6.85 5.90
C TYR A 115 1.86 -6.59 4.40
N ALA A 116 2.93 -6.06 3.79
CA ALA A 116 2.97 -5.86 2.36
C ALA A 116 2.91 -7.20 1.61
N GLU A 117 3.75 -8.16 2.00
CA GLU A 117 3.79 -9.50 1.38
C GLU A 117 2.43 -10.18 1.42
N ARG A 118 1.78 -10.17 2.59
CA ARG A 118 0.45 -10.74 2.77
C ARG A 118 -0.58 -10.06 1.86
N PHE A 119 -0.56 -8.73 1.78
CA PHE A 119 -1.48 -8.00 0.91
C PHE A 119 -1.25 -8.34 -0.56
N VAL A 120 0.00 -8.30 -1.04
CA VAL A 120 0.35 -8.60 -2.44
C VAL A 120 -0.11 -10.01 -2.82
N GLY A 121 0.12 -11.00 -1.96
CA GLY A 121 -0.35 -12.38 -2.19
C GLY A 121 -1.87 -12.47 -2.33
N VAL A 122 -2.61 -11.82 -1.43
CA VAL A 122 -4.08 -11.79 -1.45
C VAL A 122 -4.61 -11.06 -2.69
N PHE A 123 -4.03 -9.90 -3.03
CA PHE A 123 -4.42 -9.12 -4.21
C PHE A 123 -4.15 -9.90 -5.50
N LYS A 124 -2.96 -10.50 -5.62
CA LYS A 124 -2.60 -11.30 -6.81
C LYS A 124 -3.54 -12.48 -6.98
N LEU A 125 -3.85 -13.22 -5.92
CA LEU A 125 -4.80 -14.33 -6.01
C LEU A 125 -6.20 -13.87 -6.45
N ALA A 126 -6.69 -12.78 -5.86
CA ALA A 126 -8.07 -12.35 -6.06
C ALA A 126 -8.31 -11.59 -7.37
N VAL A 127 -7.29 -10.91 -7.91
CA VAL A 127 -7.41 -10.06 -9.10
C VAL A 127 -6.54 -10.57 -10.25
N VAL A 128 -5.22 -10.67 -10.04
CA VAL A 128 -4.23 -10.96 -11.09
C VAL A 128 -4.35 -12.38 -11.62
N HIS A 129 -4.51 -13.36 -10.73
CA HIS A 129 -4.56 -14.78 -11.08
C HIS A 129 -5.99 -15.29 -11.31
N ARG A 130 -7.00 -14.51 -10.94
CA ARG A 130 -8.41 -14.87 -11.09
C ARG A 130 -8.83 -15.01 -12.56
N ARG A 131 -8.28 -14.19 -13.45
CA ARG A 131 -8.49 -14.27 -14.90
C ARG A 131 -7.32 -13.66 -15.65
N LYS A 132 -7.25 -13.92 -16.95
CA LYS A 132 -6.27 -13.30 -17.84
C LYS A 132 -6.82 -11.98 -18.39
N TYR A 133 -5.95 -10.98 -18.54
CA TYR A 133 -6.31 -9.65 -19.03
C TYR A 133 -5.49 -9.33 -20.28
N SER A 134 -6.15 -8.94 -21.36
CA SER A 134 -5.50 -8.48 -22.59
C SER A 134 -5.33 -6.96 -22.62
N ARG A 135 -6.14 -6.21 -21.88
CA ARG A 135 -6.09 -4.74 -21.80
C ARG A 135 -5.88 -4.30 -20.36
N LEU A 136 -5.10 -3.22 -20.19
CA LEU A 136 -4.89 -2.60 -18.89
C LEU A 136 -6.20 -2.10 -18.28
N GLY A 137 -7.11 -1.52 -19.08
CA GLY A 137 -8.43 -1.05 -18.61
C GLY A 137 -9.23 -2.15 -17.90
N ASP A 138 -9.34 -3.34 -18.50
CA ASP A 138 -10.07 -4.47 -17.92
C ASP A 138 -9.47 -4.95 -16.59
N PHE A 139 -8.15 -4.84 -16.44
CA PHE A 139 -7.44 -5.11 -15.20
C PHE A 139 -7.73 -4.03 -14.15
N LEU A 140 -7.63 -2.74 -14.53
CA LEU A 140 -7.86 -1.62 -13.63
C LEU A 140 -9.29 -1.62 -13.09
N ASP A 141 -10.28 -1.96 -13.92
CA ASP A 141 -11.68 -2.08 -13.48
C ASP A 141 -11.84 -3.19 -12.44
N ALA A 142 -11.23 -4.35 -12.67
CA ALA A 142 -11.25 -5.46 -11.70
C ALA A 142 -10.51 -5.10 -10.41
N ALA A 143 -9.34 -4.46 -10.50
CA ALA A 143 -8.57 -4.00 -9.37
C ALA A 143 -9.35 -2.96 -8.54
N LYS A 144 -10.00 -2.00 -9.20
CA LYS A 144 -10.83 -0.96 -8.58
C LYS A 144 -12.03 -1.54 -7.86
N GLN A 145 -12.75 -2.47 -8.48
CA GLN A 145 -13.87 -3.14 -7.82
C GLN A 145 -13.38 -3.91 -6.58
N TRP A 146 -12.28 -4.65 -6.72
CA TRP A 146 -11.77 -5.48 -5.65
C TRP A 146 -11.23 -4.66 -4.47
N ILE A 147 -10.50 -3.57 -4.71
CA ILE A 147 -9.91 -2.77 -3.63
C ILE A 147 -10.98 -2.04 -2.81
N ASN A 148 -12.04 -1.57 -3.47
CA ASN A 148 -13.17 -0.94 -2.78
C ASN A 148 -13.99 -2.00 -2.01
N PHE A 149 -14.17 -3.20 -2.57
CA PHE A 149 -14.70 -4.33 -1.81
C PHE A 149 -13.82 -4.69 -0.61
N TYR A 150 -12.49 -4.70 -0.78
CA TYR A 150 -11.52 -5.00 0.27
C TYR A 150 -11.71 -4.04 1.46
N ASN A 151 -11.72 -2.72 1.22
CA ASN A 151 -11.84 -1.74 2.29
C ASN A 151 -13.23 -1.72 2.93
N ASP A 152 -14.30 -1.87 2.16
CA ASP A 152 -15.65 -1.63 2.66
C ASP A 152 -16.36 -2.90 3.16
N ARG A 153 -16.02 -4.08 2.63
CA ARG A 153 -16.84 -5.30 2.82
C ARG A 153 -16.06 -6.58 3.12
N ARG A 154 -14.77 -6.69 2.76
CA ARG A 154 -14.01 -7.93 2.98
C ARG A 154 -13.76 -8.13 4.48
N PRO A 155 -14.18 -9.24 5.10
CA PRO A 155 -13.88 -9.48 6.51
C PRO A 155 -12.41 -9.83 6.73
N HIS A 156 -11.85 -9.37 7.84
CA HIS A 156 -10.51 -9.71 8.30
C HIS A 156 -10.58 -10.34 9.69
N GLU A 157 -10.05 -11.56 9.83
CA GLU A 157 -9.98 -12.26 11.13
C GLU A 157 -9.23 -11.42 12.17
N SER A 158 -8.14 -10.77 11.79
CA SER A 158 -7.37 -9.88 12.69
C SER A 158 -8.14 -8.65 13.17
N LEU A 159 -9.30 -8.35 12.56
CA LEU A 159 -10.17 -7.24 12.91
C LEU A 159 -11.48 -7.72 13.57
N GLY A 160 -11.58 -9.00 13.95
CA GLY A 160 -12.80 -9.56 14.50
C GLY A 160 -13.88 -9.83 13.45
N GLN A 161 -13.47 -10.26 12.25
CA GLN A 161 -14.36 -10.62 11.14
C GLN A 161 -15.17 -9.46 10.53
N VAL A 162 -14.68 -8.23 10.64
CA VAL A 162 -15.27 -7.05 9.98
C VAL A 162 -14.35 -6.48 8.90
N SER A 163 -14.88 -5.58 8.08
CA SER A 163 -14.10 -4.91 7.04
C SER A 163 -13.19 -3.81 7.60
N PRO A 164 -12.12 -3.43 6.88
CA PRO A 164 -11.23 -2.33 7.29
C PRO A 164 -11.96 -1.03 7.63
N ASN A 165 -12.91 -0.60 6.79
CA ASN A 165 -13.69 0.61 7.05
C ASN A 165 -14.71 0.43 8.18
N GLU A 166 -15.29 -0.76 8.35
CA GLU A 166 -16.16 -1.01 9.51
C GLU A 166 -15.37 -0.98 10.82
N TYR A 167 -14.19 -1.60 10.85
CA TYR A 167 -13.28 -1.54 11.99
C TYR A 167 -12.90 -0.10 12.32
N ALA A 168 -12.52 0.69 11.31
CA ALA A 168 -12.16 2.09 11.48
C ALA A 168 -13.33 2.89 12.09
N ARG A 169 -14.57 2.73 11.58
CA ARG A 169 -15.77 3.37 12.14
C ARG A 169 -16.00 3.02 13.61
N LYS A 170 -15.86 1.73 13.97
CA LYS A 170 -16.05 1.27 15.36
C LYS A 170 -15.02 1.86 16.34
N HIS A 171 -13.86 2.28 15.85
CA HIS A 171 -12.76 2.83 16.65
C HIS A 171 -12.57 4.34 16.45
N ASN A 172 -13.53 5.04 15.83
CA ASN A 172 -13.45 6.47 15.53
C ASN A 172 -12.21 6.88 14.71
N ILE A 173 -11.76 5.98 13.83
CA ILE A 173 -10.69 6.22 12.86
C ILE A 173 -11.33 6.60 11.53
N ALA A 174 -10.70 7.51 10.79
CA ALA A 174 -11.16 7.92 9.47
C ALA A 174 -11.29 6.72 8.50
N THR A 175 -12.38 6.67 7.75
CA THR A 175 -12.58 5.66 6.71
C THR A 175 -11.91 6.07 5.41
N VAL A 176 -11.46 5.09 4.62
CA VAL A 176 -10.99 5.35 3.27
C VAL A 176 -12.20 5.49 2.34
N PRO A 177 -12.32 6.59 1.58
CA PRO A 177 -13.37 6.75 0.59
C PRO A 177 -13.16 5.81 -0.60
N ILE A 178 -14.03 5.89 -1.62
CA ILE A 178 -13.88 5.07 -2.82
C ILE A 178 -12.59 5.45 -3.54
N ILE A 179 -11.67 4.49 -3.69
CA ILE A 179 -10.47 4.65 -4.52
C ILE A 179 -10.92 4.61 -5.98
N SER A 180 -10.85 5.78 -6.63
CA SER A 180 -11.45 6.00 -7.94
C SER A 180 -10.45 5.98 -9.10
N CYS A 181 -9.19 6.37 -8.84
CA CYS A 181 -8.12 6.49 -9.82
C CYS A 181 -6.90 5.63 -9.44
N LEU A 182 -6.54 4.69 -10.30
CA LEU A 182 -5.50 3.70 -10.04
C LEU A 182 -4.26 3.83 -10.94
N THR A 183 -4.10 4.90 -11.72
CA THR A 183 -2.99 5.02 -12.70
C THR A 183 -2.20 6.30 -12.51
N VAL A 184 -0.91 6.33 -12.81
CA VAL A 184 -0.04 7.51 -12.56
C VAL A 184 -0.45 8.74 -13.38
N TYR A 185 -0.71 8.59 -14.69
CA TYR A 185 -0.86 9.66 -15.70
C TYR A 185 0.26 10.70 -15.66
#